data_AF-A0A3C0EDN0-F1
#
_entry.id   AF-A0A3C0EDN0-F1
#
_cell.length_a   1.000
_cell.length_b   1.000
_cell.length_c   1.000
_cell.angle_alpha   90.00
_cell.angle_beta   90.00
_cell.angle_gamma   90.00
#
_symmetry.space_group_name_H-M   'P 1'
#
loop_
_entity.id
_entity.type
_entity.pdbx_description
1 polymer ?
#
loop_
_entity_poly.entity_id
_entity_poly.type
_entity_poly.pdbx_seq_one_letter_code
_entity_poly.pdbx_strand_id
1 'polypeptide(L)'
;ERGFFDVVAHHPSTGMPPLPYVGRPWKMSLTPPVPAKPGPMMGEHNKLILSDLLGRNEADLATLEEEGVIGYAPASPRPVSRPSLDEQVRQGRMQRYETDYRKQVARVFPPPESL
;
A
#
# COMPACT_ATOMS: atom_id res chain seq x y z
N GLU A 1 1.57 23.64 -13.46
CA GLU A 1 1.81 22.73 -12.31
C GLU A 1 2.49 21.46 -12.81
N ARG A 2 3.47 20.87 -12.09
CA ARG A 2 4.29 19.74 -12.61
C ARG A 2 3.69 18.34 -12.36
N GLY A 3 2.57 18.25 -11.65
CA GLY A 3 2.01 16.97 -11.17
C GLY A 3 3.03 16.25 -10.28
N PHE A 4 3.46 16.90 -9.19
CA PHE A 4 4.46 16.36 -8.27
C PHE A 4 3.92 15.20 -7.44
N PHE A 5 2.61 15.22 -7.13
CA PHE A 5 1.94 14.15 -6.40
C PHE A 5 1.05 13.34 -7.35
N ASP A 6 1.11 12.02 -7.21
CA ASP A 6 0.13 11.08 -7.74
C ASP A 6 -0.79 10.66 -6.59
N VAL A 7 -2.11 10.76 -6.79
CA VAL A 7 -3.09 10.28 -5.81
C VAL A 7 -3.30 8.79 -6.02
N VAL A 8 -2.89 7.98 -5.05
CA VAL A 8 -2.90 6.52 -5.19
C VAL A 8 -3.92 5.93 -4.22
N ALA A 9 -4.79 5.07 -4.75
CA ALA A 9 -5.71 4.29 -3.94
C ALA A 9 -4.96 3.22 -3.13
N HIS A 10 -5.60 2.71 -2.08
CA HIS A 10 -5.10 1.58 -1.31
C HIS A 10 -6.04 0.39 -1.44
N HIS A 11 -5.50 -0.80 -1.17
CA HIS A 11 -6.32 -2.00 -1.11
C HIS A 11 -7.47 -1.79 -0.09
N PRO A 12 -8.73 -2.12 -0.43
CA PRO A 12 -9.89 -1.81 0.42
C PRO A 12 -9.77 -2.32 1.87
N SER A 13 -9.10 -3.47 2.07
CA SER A 13 -8.90 -4.05 3.41
C SER A 13 -8.05 -3.21 4.36
N THR A 14 -7.27 -2.26 3.83
CA THR A 14 -6.43 -1.37 4.65
C THR A 14 -7.24 -0.28 5.36
N GLY A 15 -8.44 0.04 4.88
CA GLY A 15 -9.24 1.17 5.35
C GLY A 15 -8.58 2.54 5.14
N MET A 16 -7.48 2.60 4.37
CA MET A 16 -6.78 3.84 4.07
C MET A 16 -7.46 4.57 2.90
N PRO A 17 -7.69 5.89 3.00
CA PRO A 17 -8.18 6.68 1.88
C PRO A 17 -7.09 6.83 0.81
N PRO A 18 -7.40 7.23 -0.43
CA PRO A 18 -6.37 7.62 -1.38
C PRO A 18 -5.45 8.70 -0.79
N LEU A 19 -4.14 8.53 -0.95
CA LEU A 19 -3.14 9.45 -0.42
C LEU A 19 -2.24 10.00 -1.55
N PRO A 20 -1.75 11.25 -1.41
CA PRO A 20 -0.78 11.82 -2.34
C PRO A 20 0.61 11.24 -2.10
N TYR A 21 1.18 10.62 -3.12
CA TYR A 21 2.56 10.12 -3.12
C TYR A 21 3.41 10.94 -4.07
N VAL A 22 4.69 11.12 -3.73
CA VAL A 22 5.63 11.77 -4.66
C VAL A 22 5.72 10.94 -5.93
N GLY A 23 5.38 11.56 -7.06
CA GLY A 23 5.43 10.95 -8.38
C GLY A 23 6.86 10.82 -8.90
N ARG A 24 7.00 10.49 -10.18
CA ARG A 24 8.33 10.33 -10.80
C ARG A 24 9.05 11.69 -10.90
N PRO A 25 10.34 11.78 -10.52
CA PRO A 25 11.09 13.05 -10.57
C PRO A 25 11.30 13.58 -12.00
N TRP A 26 11.23 12.71 -13.01
CA TRP A 26 11.43 13.03 -14.43
C TRP A 26 10.16 12.77 -15.26
N LYS A 27 10.01 13.54 -16.36
CA LYS A 27 8.99 13.31 -17.39
C LYS A 27 9.70 12.76 -18.63
N MET A 28 9.28 11.59 -19.07
CA MET A 28 9.84 10.91 -20.25
C MET A 28 8.83 11.01 -21.39
N SER A 29 9.17 11.71 -22.47
CA SER A 29 8.25 11.99 -23.57
C SER A 29 7.89 10.77 -24.42
N LEU A 30 8.83 9.82 -24.57
CA LEU A 30 8.63 8.61 -25.37
C LEU A 30 8.16 7.40 -24.55
N THR A 31 8.44 7.40 -23.25
CA THR A 31 8.06 6.32 -22.32
C THR A 31 7.43 6.92 -21.06
N PRO A 32 6.25 7.55 -21.18
CA PRO A 32 5.58 8.13 -20.03
C PRO A 32 5.35 7.06 -18.94
N PRO A 33 5.43 7.44 -17.65
CA PRO A 33 5.23 6.48 -16.58
C PRO A 33 3.80 5.97 -16.58
N VAL A 34 3.64 4.69 -16.26
CA VAL A 34 2.32 4.12 -15.98
C VAL A 34 1.72 4.77 -14.74
N PRO A 35 0.38 4.94 -14.68
CA PRO A 35 -0.29 5.39 -13.48
C PRO A 35 0.08 4.53 -12.27
N ALA A 36 0.32 5.18 -11.13
CA ALA A 36 0.64 4.49 -9.89
C ALA A 36 -0.55 3.62 -9.45
N LYS A 37 -0.24 2.42 -8.96
CA LYS A 37 -1.21 1.45 -8.45
C LYS A 37 -1.00 1.25 -6.95
N PRO A 38 -2.01 0.75 -6.22
CA PRO A 38 -1.82 0.31 -4.84
C PRO A 38 -0.62 -0.64 -4.73
N GLY A 39 0.12 -0.54 -3.63
CA GLY A 39 1.11 -1.55 -3.29
C GLY A 39 0.42 -2.91 -3.07
N PRO A 40 1.06 -4.03 -3.47
CA PRO A 40 0.45 -5.34 -3.36
C PRO A 40 0.32 -5.80 -1.91
N MET A 41 -0.70 -6.60 -1.64
CA MET A 41 -0.85 -7.36 -0.42
C MET A 41 0.18 -8.50 -0.34
N MET A 42 0.44 -9.00 0.87
CA MET A 42 1.32 -10.15 1.05
C MET A 42 0.79 -11.35 0.27
N GLY A 43 1.63 -11.93 -0.59
CA GLY A 43 1.27 -13.08 -1.41
C GLY A 43 0.29 -12.81 -2.56
N GLU A 44 -0.14 -11.57 -2.82
CA GLU A 44 -1.16 -11.24 -3.84
C GLU A 44 -0.88 -11.86 -5.22
N HIS A 45 0.40 -11.96 -5.58
CA HIS A 45 0.84 -12.48 -6.87
C HIS A 45 1.42 -13.90 -6.84
N ASN A 46 1.28 -14.65 -5.73
CA ASN A 46 1.85 -16.00 -5.62
C ASN A 46 1.33 -16.92 -6.74
N LYS A 47 0.00 -16.97 -6.94
CA LYS A 47 -0.62 -17.78 -8.01
C LYS A 47 -0.17 -17.33 -9.40
N LEU A 48 -0.21 -16.02 -9.65
CA LEU A 48 0.20 -15.44 -10.93
C LEU A 48 1.63 -15.85 -11.30
N ILE A 49 2.58 -15.69 -10.38
CA ILE A 49 3.99 -15.96 -10.66
C ILE A 49 4.25 -17.46 -10.69
N LEU A 50 3.90 -18.18 -9.62
CA LEU A 50 4.29 -19.57 -9.45
C LEU A 50 3.49 -20.51 -10.36
N SER A 51 2.19 -20.27 -10.52
CA SER A 51 1.34 -21.10 -11.38
C SER A 51 1.35 -20.60 -12.82
N ASP A 52 0.84 -19.39 -13.06
CA ASP A 52 0.51 -18.95 -14.42
C ASP A 52 1.77 -18.71 -15.27
N LEU A 53 2.87 -18.23 -14.65
CA LEU A 53 4.13 -17.96 -15.36
C LEU A 53 5.17 -19.07 -15.23
N LEU A 54 5.23 -19.77 -14.10
CA LEU A 54 6.26 -20.79 -13.84
C LEU A 54 5.75 -22.24 -13.89
N GLY A 55 4.46 -22.44 -14.11
CA GLY A 55 3.87 -23.76 -14.38
C GLY A 55 3.69 -24.66 -13.16
N ARG A 56 3.70 -24.13 -11.93
CA ARG A 56 3.39 -24.90 -10.73
C ARG A 56 1.91 -25.26 -10.70
N ASN A 57 1.62 -26.52 -10.40
CA ASN A 57 0.26 -26.98 -10.19
C ASN A 57 -0.26 -26.55 -8.80
N GLU A 58 -1.55 -26.79 -8.53
CA GLU A 58 -2.17 -26.41 -7.26
C GLU A 58 -1.65 -27.20 -6.05
N ALA A 59 -1.22 -28.46 -6.23
CA ALA A 59 -0.64 -29.26 -5.17
C ALA A 59 0.74 -28.72 -4.76
N ASP A 60 1.58 -28.32 -5.72
CA ASP A 60 2.86 -27.66 -5.46
C ASP A 60 2.66 -26.37 -4.63
N LEU A 61 1.67 -25.54 -4.99
CA LEU A 61 1.34 -24.32 -4.24
C LEU A 61 0.88 -24.62 -2.82
N ALA A 62 0.02 -25.63 -2.65
CA ALA A 62 -0.46 -26.05 -1.35
C ALA A 62 0.68 -26.52 -0.44
N THR A 63 1.62 -27.32 -0.97
CA THR A 63 2.81 -27.74 -0.23
C THR A 63 3.67 -26.55 0.17
N LEU A 64 3.92 -25.59 -0.73
CA LEU A 64 4.70 -24.39 -0.42
C LEU A 64 4.05 -23.53 0.67
N GLU A 65 2.71 -23.44 0.68
CA GLU A 65 1.97 -22.72 1.71
C GLU A 65 2.01 -23.46 3.05
N GLU A 66 1.81 -24.78 3.05
CA GLU A 66 1.86 -25.64 4.24
C GLU A 66 3.25 -25.62 4.90
N GLU A 67 4.32 -25.65 4.10
CA GLU A 67 5.71 -25.55 4.57
C GLU A 67 6.10 -24.13 5.01
N GLY A 68 5.22 -23.14 4.82
CA GLY A 68 5.47 -21.74 5.15
C GLY A 68 6.49 -21.05 4.23
N VAL A 69 6.77 -21.62 3.06
CA VAL A 69 7.66 -21.03 2.03
C VAL A 69 6.97 -19.83 1.37
N ILE A 70 5.66 -19.90 1.18
CA ILE A 70 4.81 -18.78 0.75
C ILE A 70 3.68 -18.55 1.76
N GLY A 71 3.04 -17.38 1.69
CA GLY A 71 1.87 -17.08 2.51
C GLY A 71 1.21 -15.76 2.17
N TYR A 72 0.05 -15.53 2.78
CA TYR A 72 -0.83 -14.39 2.48
C TYR A 72 -1.03 -13.44 3.68
N ALA A 73 -0.49 -13.80 4.84
CA ALA A 73 -0.46 -13.00 6.05
C ALA A 73 0.72 -13.44 6.94
N PRO A 74 1.15 -12.62 7.92
CA PRO A 74 2.12 -13.08 8.91
C PRO A 74 1.59 -14.29 9.69
N ALA A 75 2.39 -15.34 9.82
CA ALA A 75 2.00 -16.55 10.56
C ALA A 75 1.74 -16.29 12.06
N SER A 76 2.50 -15.37 12.65
CA SER A 76 2.38 -14.96 14.05
C SER A 76 2.28 -13.45 14.15
N PRO A 77 1.11 -12.85 13.87
CA PRO A 77 0.95 -11.41 13.90
C PRO A 77 1.09 -10.92 15.35
N ARG A 78 2.03 -10.01 15.59
CA ARG A 78 2.13 -9.33 16.89
C ARG A 78 1.23 -8.10 16.88
N PRO A 79 0.42 -7.88 17.94
CA PRO A 79 -0.29 -6.62 18.09
C PRO A 79 0.68 -5.45 18.04
N VAL A 80 0.30 -4.39 17.33
CA VAL A 80 1.06 -3.14 17.36
C VAL A 80 0.91 -2.51 18.75
N SER A 81 1.98 -2.53 19.54
CA SER A 81 2.04 -1.76 20.78
C SER A 81 2.51 -0.34 20.44
N ARG A 82 1.54 0.55 20.21
CA ARG A 82 1.78 1.98 19.97
C ARG A 82 1.11 2.78 21.08
N PRO A 83 1.82 3.67 21.80
CA PRO A 83 1.20 4.61 22.73
C PRO A 83 0.15 5.48 22.02
N SER A 84 -0.76 6.08 22.79
CA SER A 84 -1.71 7.06 22.23
C SER A 84 -0.99 8.22 21.54
N LEU A 85 -1.67 8.93 20.64
CA LEU A 85 -1.07 10.06 19.93
C LEU A 85 -0.61 11.16 20.91
N ASP A 86 -1.40 11.45 21.93
CA ASP A 86 -1.03 12.38 23.01
C ASP A 86 0.25 11.96 23.74
N GLU A 87 0.38 10.67 24.06
CA GLU A 87 1.55 10.13 24.73
C GLU A 87 2.78 10.18 23.82
N GLN A 88 2.61 9.94 22.52
CA GLN A 88 3.68 10.08 21.54
C GLN A 88 4.17 11.54 21.45
N VAL A 89 3.27 12.52 21.54
CA VAL A 89 3.65 13.94 21.61
C VAL A 89 4.39 14.25 22.90
N ARG A 90 3.86 13.82 24.04
CA ARG A 90 4.49 14.03 25.37
C ARG A 90 5.90 13.45 25.45
N GLN A 91 6.14 12.29 24.83
CA GLN A 91 7.46 11.64 24.76
C GLN A 91 8.40 12.26 23.72
N GLY A 92 7.95 13.23 22.92
CA GLY A 92 8.74 13.84 21.85
C GLY A 92 8.94 12.95 20.62
N ARG A 93 8.14 11.88 20.45
CA ARG A 93 8.15 11.01 19.25
C ARG A 93 7.44 11.67 18.07
N MET A 94 6.56 12.62 18.36
CA MET A 94 5.76 13.37 17.40
C MET A 94 5.64 14.82 17.87
N GLN A 95 5.63 15.78 16.94
CA GLN A 95 5.45 17.18 17.32
C GLN A 95 3.96 17.54 17.53
N ARG A 96 3.10 17.07 16.63
CA ARG A 96 1.64 17.27 16.65
C ARG A 96 0.95 16.27 15.73
N TYR A 97 -0.38 16.19 15.81
CA TYR A 97 -1.21 15.43 14.88
C TYR A 97 -2.54 16.13 14.62
N GLU A 98 -3.11 15.87 13.45
CA GLU A 98 -4.40 16.39 13.02
C GLU A 98 -5.41 15.23 12.91
N THR A 99 -6.50 15.29 13.70
CA THR A 99 -7.55 14.25 13.68
C THR A 99 -8.43 14.32 12.44
N ASP A 100 -8.46 15.46 11.77
CA ASP A 100 -9.23 15.73 10.55
C ASP A 100 -8.39 15.59 9.27
N TYR A 101 -7.20 14.97 9.34
CA TYR A 101 -6.27 14.86 8.21
C TYR A 101 -6.94 14.36 6.92
N ARG A 102 -7.89 13.43 7.01
CA ARG A 102 -8.63 12.91 5.85
C ARG A 102 -9.38 14.00 5.10
N LYS A 103 -10.02 14.94 5.81
CA LYS A 103 -10.73 16.08 5.22
C LYS A 103 -9.72 17.05 4.60
N GLN A 104 -8.60 17.30 5.28
CA GLN A 104 -7.55 18.17 4.77
C GLN A 104 -6.93 17.61 3.48
N VAL A 105 -6.62 16.31 3.45
CA VAL A 105 -6.09 15.62 2.26
C VAL A 105 -7.11 15.65 1.14
N ALA A 106 -8.37 15.24 1.37
CA ALA A 106 -9.39 15.23 0.31
C ALA A 106 -9.69 16.61 -0.28
N ARG A 107 -9.53 17.68 0.51
CA ARG A 107 -9.66 19.06 0.03
C ARG A 107 -8.56 19.47 -0.95
N VAL A 108 -7.34 18.98 -0.76
CA VAL A 108 -6.17 19.35 -1.58
C VAL A 108 -5.94 18.35 -2.72
N PHE A 109 -6.22 17.08 -2.45
CA PHE A 109 -6.03 15.94 -3.33
C PHE A 109 -7.35 15.16 -3.40
N PRO A 110 -8.33 15.64 -4.19
CA PRO A 110 -9.58 14.92 -4.34
C PRO A 110 -9.30 13.51 -4.91
N PRO A 111 -10.07 12.49 -4.48
CA PRO A 111 -9.94 11.16 -5.06
C PRO A 111 -10.13 11.25 -6.59
N PRO A 112 -9.37 10.46 -7.37
CA PRO A 112 -9.55 10.45 -8.82
C PRO A 112 -11.01 10.12 -9.14
N GLU A 113 -11.60 10.86 -10.08
CA GLU A 113 -12.91 10.51 -10.64
C GLU A 113 -12.82 9.07 -11.15
N SER A 114 -13.79 8.24 -10.76
CA SER A 114 -13.87 6.85 -11.21
C SER A 114 -13.81 6.80 -12.74
N LEU A 115 -12.78 6.16 -13.28
CA LEU A 115 -12.79 5.67 -14.65
C LEU A 115 -13.69 4.43 -14.75
#